data_AF-A0A7K6MCX2-F1
#
_entry.id   AF-A0A7K6MCX2-F1
#
_cell.length_a   1.000
_cell.length_b   1.000
_cell.length_c   1.000
_cell.angle_alpha   90.00
_cell.angle_beta   90.00
_cell.angle_gamma   90.00
#
_symmetry.space_group_name_H-M   'P 1'
#
loop_
_entity.id
_entity.type
_entity.pdbx_description
1 polymer ?
#
loop_
_entity_poly.entity_id
_entity_poly.type
_entity_poly.pdbx_seq_one_letter_code
_entity_poly.pdbx_strand_id
1 'polypeptide(L)'
;VPAALLGSALLRRPAALGAAAARCAPARESHGPARQGHGSSKAASLHWTGERAVSVLLLGLLPAAYLCPGPAVDYSLAAALTLHGHWGLGQVITDYVHGDVPIKVANVGLYILSALTFAGLCHFNYHDVGICKAVAMLWSL
;
A
#
# COMPACT_ATOMS: atom_id res chain seq x y z
N VAL A 1 52.47 -0.63 -67.14
CA VAL A 1 51.83 -0.64 -68.48
C VAL A 1 50.98 -1.90 -68.56
N PRO A 2 49.68 -1.87 -68.91
CA PRO A 2 48.78 -0.75 -69.26
C PRO A 2 47.72 -0.50 -68.14
N ALA A 3 47.08 0.65 -67.91
CA ALA A 3 46.59 1.76 -68.74
C ALA A 3 45.41 1.40 -69.66
N ALA A 4 44.18 1.46 -69.12
CA ALA A 4 42.96 1.69 -69.90
C ALA A 4 42.20 2.88 -69.30
N LEU A 5 42.16 3.95 -70.08
CA LEU A 5 41.42 5.19 -69.85
C LEU A 5 39.91 4.94 -70.05
N LEU A 6 39.07 5.74 -69.39
CA LEU A 6 38.20 6.76 -70.01
C LEU A 6 36.89 6.94 -69.22
N GLY A 7 36.59 8.17 -68.79
CA GLY A 7 35.25 8.54 -68.33
C GLY A 7 35.21 9.74 -67.38
N SER A 8 35.40 10.94 -67.92
CA SER A 8 35.32 12.20 -67.17
C SER A 8 33.87 12.58 -66.80
N ALA A 9 33.74 13.05 -65.56
CA ALA A 9 32.89 14.14 -65.07
C ALA A 9 31.38 14.19 -65.46
N LEU A 10 30.54 13.85 -64.48
CA LEU A 10 29.29 14.58 -64.25
C LEU A 10 29.18 14.94 -62.76
N LEU A 11 29.39 16.23 -62.48
CA LEU A 11 29.07 16.86 -61.20
C LEU A 11 27.62 16.59 -60.83
N ARG A 12 27.38 16.05 -59.63
CA ARG A 12 26.10 16.21 -58.94
C ARG A 12 26.28 16.17 -57.43
N ARG A 13 26.50 17.35 -56.83
CA ARG A 13 26.08 17.58 -55.43
C ARG A 13 24.55 17.67 -55.43
N PRO A 14 23.88 17.10 -54.41
CA PRO A 14 23.41 18.02 -53.38
C PRO A 14 23.40 17.45 -51.95
N ALA A 15 23.34 18.42 -51.03
CA ALA A 15 22.73 18.37 -49.71
C ALA A 15 23.38 17.48 -48.64
N ALA A 16 24.20 18.14 -47.81
CA ALA A 16 24.26 17.82 -46.39
C ALA A 16 22.84 17.89 -45.78
N LEU A 17 22.31 16.74 -45.34
CA LEU A 17 21.36 16.65 -44.24
C LEU A 17 22.15 15.93 -43.14
N GLY A 18 22.63 16.64 -42.12
CA GLY A 18 21.77 17.16 -41.07
C GLY A 18 21.82 16.14 -39.94
N ALA A 19 22.83 16.28 -39.07
CA ALA A 19 22.93 15.52 -37.83
C ALA A 19 21.58 15.61 -37.10
N ALA A 20 20.89 14.49 -36.93
CA ALA A 20 19.70 14.39 -36.09
C ALA A 20 20.14 14.42 -34.61
N ALA A 21 20.62 15.58 -34.18
CA ALA A 21 20.71 15.92 -32.78
C ALA A 21 19.37 16.51 -32.34
N ALA A 22 18.88 16.01 -31.20
CA ALA A 22 17.76 16.48 -30.41
C ALA A 22 16.37 16.04 -30.95
N ARG A 23 15.50 15.42 -30.15
CA ARG A 23 15.19 15.79 -28.76
C ARG A 23 14.62 14.57 -28.02
N CYS A 24 15.26 14.14 -26.92
CA CYS A 24 14.48 13.57 -25.81
C CYS A 24 13.57 14.70 -25.33
N ALA A 25 12.29 14.64 -25.67
CA ALA A 25 11.32 15.54 -25.08
C ALA A 25 11.20 15.16 -23.59
N PRO A 26 11.38 16.09 -22.63
CA PRO A 26 10.96 15.82 -21.28
C PRO A 26 9.45 15.54 -21.31
N ALA A 27 8.99 14.55 -20.55
CA ALA A 27 7.57 14.33 -20.32
C ALA A 27 6.99 15.62 -19.73
N ARG A 28 6.41 16.46 -20.59
CA ARG A 28 5.72 17.67 -20.18
C ARG A 28 4.36 17.21 -19.69
N GLU A 29 4.17 17.16 -18.38
CA GLU A 29 2.83 17.05 -17.80
C GLU A 29 2.06 18.33 -18.16
N SER A 30 1.40 18.30 -19.31
CA SER A 30 0.45 19.30 -19.71
C SER A 30 -0.68 19.31 -18.70
N HIS A 31 -0.69 20.32 -17.83
CA HIS A 31 -1.80 20.66 -16.94
C HIS A 31 -2.98 21.16 -17.79
N GLY A 32 -3.63 20.26 -18.52
CA GLY A 32 -4.94 20.51 -19.12
C GLY A 32 -6.02 20.58 -18.03
N PRO A 33 -7.18 21.19 -18.31
CA PRO A 33 -8.26 21.23 -17.34
C PRO A 33 -8.62 19.79 -16.93
N ALA A 34 -8.72 19.55 -15.62
CA ALA A 34 -9.08 18.25 -15.07
C ALA A 34 -10.36 17.76 -15.75
N ARG A 35 -10.31 16.56 -16.32
CA ARG A 35 -11.45 15.93 -16.99
C ARG A 35 -12.59 15.78 -15.98
N GLN A 36 -13.59 16.66 -16.08
CA GLN A 36 -14.79 16.68 -15.24
C GLN A 36 -15.64 15.44 -15.57
N GLY A 37 -15.39 14.33 -14.88
CA GLY A 37 -16.13 13.10 -15.13
C GLY A 37 -15.97 11.98 -14.10
N HIS A 38 -15.21 12.19 -13.03
CA HIS A 38 -15.18 11.26 -11.89
C HIS A 38 -15.84 11.93 -10.70
N GLY A 39 -16.97 11.38 -10.24
CA GLY A 39 -17.54 11.77 -8.95
C GLY A 39 -16.48 11.63 -7.86
N SER A 40 -16.24 12.69 -7.10
CA SER A 40 -15.23 12.68 -6.04
C SER A 40 -15.67 11.74 -4.92
N SER A 41 -15.16 10.52 -4.93
CA SER A 41 -15.42 9.54 -3.87
C SER A 41 -14.64 9.93 -2.63
N LYS A 42 -15.34 10.04 -1.49
CA LYS A 42 -14.71 10.31 -0.18
C LYS A 42 -14.10 9.05 0.46
N ALA A 43 -14.06 7.91 -0.24
CA ALA A 43 -13.64 6.63 0.33
C ALA A 43 -12.24 6.68 0.99
N ALA A 44 -11.24 7.24 0.30
CA ALA A 44 -9.88 7.36 0.86
C ALA A 44 -9.84 8.25 2.12
N SER A 45 -10.53 9.40 2.09
CA SER A 45 -10.60 10.28 3.27
C SER A 45 -11.35 9.65 4.46
N LEU A 46 -12.40 8.87 4.18
CA LEU A 46 -13.15 8.14 5.21
C LEU A 46 -12.32 7.00 5.79
N HIS A 47 -11.56 6.29 4.95
CA HIS A 47 -10.63 5.25 5.38
C HIS A 47 -9.55 5.84 6.30
N TRP A 48 -8.90 6.94 5.90
CA TRP A 48 -7.93 7.65 6.74
C TRP A 48 -8.53 8.09 8.09
N THR A 49 -9.74 8.66 8.07
CA THR A 49 -10.44 9.07 9.29
C THR A 49 -10.76 7.86 10.19
N GLY A 50 -11.18 6.75 9.59
CA GLY A 50 -11.45 5.49 10.29
C GLY A 50 -10.21 4.93 10.98
N GLU A 51 -9.05 4.96 10.33
CA GLU A 51 -7.78 4.55 10.95
C GLU A 51 -7.48 5.35 12.22
N ARG A 52 -7.68 6.68 12.17
CA ARG A 52 -7.46 7.54 13.35
C ARG A 52 -8.46 7.22 14.46
N ALA A 53 -9.72 7.02 14.12
CA ALA A 53 -10.76 6.66 15.08
C ALA A 53 -10.45 5.34 15.81
N VAL A 54 -10.07 4.29 15.06
CA VAL A 54 -9.67 3.00 15.65
C VAL A 54 -8.40 3.13 16.48
N SER A 55 -7.46 3.99 16.08
CA SER A 55 -6.24 4.26 16.87
C SER A 55 -6.56 4.92 18.22
N VAL A 56 -7.45 5.91 18.25
CA VAL A 56 -7.90 6.56 19.49
C VAL A 56 -8.70 5.57 20.36
N LEU A 57 -9.55 4.75 19.75
CA LEU A 57 -10.28 3.69 20.45
C LEU A 57 -9.29 2.71 21.12
N LEU A 58 -8.30 2.20 20.38
CA LEU A 58 -7.30 1.29 20.91
C LEU A 58 -6.50 1.94 22.05
N LEU A 59 -6.12 3.21 21.89
CA LEU A 59 -5.45 3.97 22.95
C LEU A 59 -6.29 4.04 24.23
N GLY A 60 -7.61 4.21 24.13
CA GLY A 60 -8.53 4.20 25.27
C GLY A 60 -8.80 2.81 25.85
N LEU A 61 -8.77 1.77 25.02
CA LEU A 61 -8.97 0.39 25.47
C LEU A 61 -7.82 -0.14 26.33
N LEU A 62 -6.58 0.32 26.11
CA LEU A 62 -5.43 -0.11 26.93
C LEU A 62 -5.58 0.22 28.43
N PRO A 63 -5.86 1.46 28.87
CA PRO A 63 -6.14 1.74 30.27
C PRO A 63 -7.46 1.12 30.74
N ALA A 64 -8.48 1.02 29.88
CA ALA A 64 -9.74 0.36 30.23
C ALA A 64 -9.54 -1.14 30.54
N ALA A 65 -8.66 -1.82 29.83
CA ALA A 65 -8.30 -3.22 30.06
C ALA A 65 -7.64 -3.45 31.42
N TYR A 66 -6.87 -2.46 31.88
CA TYR A 66 -6.26 -2.50 33.21
C TYR A 66 -7.28 -2.25 34.33
N LEU A 67 -8.15 -1.24 34.15
CA LEU A 67 -9.08 -0.80 35.19
C LEU A 67 -10.35 -1.65 35.28
N CYS A 68 -10.84 -2.15 34.15
CA CYS A 68 -12.12 -2.86 34.03
C CYS A 68 -11.97 -4.12 33.16
N PRO A 69 -11.16 -5.12 33.59
CA PRO A 69 -10.99 -6.35 32.83
C PRO A 69 -12.31 -7.14 32.74
N GLY A 70 -12.60 -7.69 31.56
CA GLY A 70 -13.76 -8.54 31.34
C GLY A 70 -14.10 -8.74 29.85
N PRO A 71 -15.09 -9.59 29.54
CA PRO A 71 -15.35 -10.05 28.17
C PRO A 71 -15.59 -8.92 27.17
N ALA A 72 -16.31 -7.88 27.57
CA ALA A 72 -16.57 -6.74 26.69
C ALA A 72 -15.28 -6.03 26.26
N VAL A 73 -14.34 -5.84 27.20
CA VAL A 73 -13.04 -5.22 26.90
C VAL A 73 -12.15 -6.19 26.13
N ASP A 74 -12.17 -7.48 26.46
CA ASP A 74 -11.42 -8.51 25.74
C ASP A 74 -11.81 -8.62 24.26
N TYR A 75 -13.11 -8.66 23.93
CA TYR A 75 -13.57 -8.66 22.54
C TYR A 75 -13.31 -7.33 21.84
N SER A 76 -13.45 -6.20 22.56
CA SER A 76 -13.13 -4.88 22.00
C SER A 76 -11.64 -4.77 21.68
N LEU A 77 -10.76 -5.28 22.54
CA LEU A 77 -9.32 -5.36 22.29
C LEU A 77 -9.01 -6.27 21.11
N ALA A 78 -9.62 -7.46 21.05
CA ALA A 78 -9.43 -8.38 19.92
C ALA A 78 -9.78 -7.70 18.57
N ALA A 79 -10.91 -6.99 18.52
CA ALA A 79 -11.36 -6.29 17.33
C ALA A 79 -10.45 -5.08 17.00
N ALA A 80 -10.20 -4.19 17.97
CA ALA A 80 -9.45 -2.96 17.75
C ALA A 80 -7.99 -3.26 17.40
N LEU A 81 -7.33 -4.20 18.10
CA LEU A 81 -5.95 -4.57 17.84
C LEU A 81 -5.80 -5.19 16.44
N THR A 82 -6.70 -6.10 16.08
CA THR A 82 -6.64 -6.76 14.77
C THR A 82 -6.95 -5.79 13.62
N LEU A 83 -7.95 -4.92 13.77
CA LEU A 83 -8.31 -3.94 12.75
C LEU A 83 -7.24 -2.85 12.59
N HIS A 84 -6.71 -2.33 13.70
CA HIS A 84 -5.59 -1.38 13.68
C HIS A 84 -4.36 -1.97 12.98
N GLY A 85 -4.00 -3.21 13.35
CA GLY A 85 -2.90 -3.93 12.71
C GLY A 85 -3.13 -4.20 11.23
N HIS A 86 -4.35 -4.57 10.83
CA HIS A 86 -4.71 -4.82 9.44
C HIS A 86 -4.50 -3.59 8.56
N TRP A 87 -5.04 -2.43 8.95
CA TRP A 87 -4.84 -1.19 8.17
C TRP A 87 -3.39 -0.70 8.24
N GLY A 88 -2.73 -0.78 9.39
CA GLY A 88 -1.32 -0.40 9.53
C GLY A 88 -0.40 -1.22 8.62
N LEU A 89 -0.58 -2.54 8.58
CA LEU A 89 0.20 -3.41 7.69
C LEU A 89 -0.21 -3.22 6.21
N GLY A 90 -1.45 -2.84 5.93
CA GLY A 90 -1.89 -2.43 4.60
C GLY A 90 -1.12 -1.23 4.05
N GLN A 91 -0.78 -0.25 4.90
CA GLN A 91 0.08 0.87 4.50
C GLN A 91 1.50 0.40 4.20
N VAL A 92 2.08 -0.47 5.04
CA VAL A 92 3.41 -1.07 4.79
C VAL A 92 3.45 -1.83 3.47
N ILE A 93 2.41 -2.61 3.15
CA ILE A 93 2.31 -3.31 1.85
C ILE A 93 2.26 -2.30 0.71
N THR A 94 1.47 -1.25 0.84
CA THR A 94 1.33 -0.20 -0.18
C THR A 94 2.64 0.55 -0.43
N ASP A 95 3.43 0.79 0.62
CA ASP A 95 4.67 1.56 0.55
C ASP A 95 5.84 0.74 -0.02
N TYR A 96 5.89 -0.57 0.24
CA TYR A 96 7.09 -1.39 -0.02
C TYR A 96 6.89 -2.53 -1.01
N VAL A 97 5.66 -3.01 -1.24
CA VAL A 97 5.40 -4.09 -2.20
C VAL A 97 5.03 -3.49 -3.54
N HIS A 98 5.83 -3.80 -4.56
CA HIS A 98 5.68 -3.21 -5.89
C HIS A 98 5.30 -4.25 -6.94
N GLY A 99 4.35 -3.90 -7.80
CA GLY A 99 3.86 -4.73 -8.90
C GLY A 99 2.48 -5.35 -8.63
N ASP A 100 1.66 -5.46 -9.68
CA ASP A 100 0.24 -5.81 -9.54
C ASP A 100 0.00 -7.19 -8.91
N VAL A 101 0.82 -8.18 -9.27
CA VAL A 101 0.72 -9.55 -8.74
C VAL A 101 1.16 -9.62 -7.28
N PRO A 102 2.39 -9.20 -6.90
CA PRO A 102 2.82 -9.27 -5.50
C PRO A 102 1.96 -8.42 -4.56
N ILE A 103 1.44 -7.26 -4.99
CA ILE A 103 0.50 -6.46 -4.19
C ILE A 103 -0.79 -7.25 -3.91
N LYS A 104 -1.37 -7.91 -4.91
CA LYS A 104 -2.59 -8.73 -4.72
C LYS A 104 -2.34 -9.89 -3.78
N VAL A 105 -1.23 -10.61 -3.96
CA VAL A 105 -0.86 -11.75 -3.10
C VAL A 105 -0.63 -11.28 -1.65
N ALA A 106 0.10 -10.19 -1.45
CA ALA A 106 0.34 -9.62 -0.12
C ALA A 106 -0.97 -9.20 0.56
N ASN A 107 -1.89 -8.56 -0.16
CA ASN A 107 -3.20 -8.19 0.39
C ASN A 107 -4.05 -9.41 0.74
N VAL A 108 -4.08 -10.46 -0.10
CA VAL A 108 -4.79 -11.72 0.24
C VAL A 108 -4.19 -12.35 1.49
N GLY A 109 -2.86 -12.41 1.58
CA GLY A 109 -2.16 -12.89 2.78
C GLY A 109 -2.52 -12.07 4.02
N LEU A 110 -2.56 -10.74 3.90
CA LEU A 110 -2.97 -9.83 4.96
C LEU A 110 -4.41 -10.11 5.43
N TYR A 111 -5.36 -10.29 4.51
CA TYR A 111 -6.74 -10.63 4.87
C TYR A 111 -6.85 -11.96 5.61
N ILE A 112 -6.15 -13.00 5.13
CA ILE A 112 -6.12 -14.32 5.79
C ILE A 112 -5.52 -14.20 7.18
N LEU A 113 -4.37 -13.53 7.30
CA LEU A 113 -3.69 -13.32 8.58
C LEU A 113 -4.61 -12.60 9.57
N SER A 114 -5.20 -11.48 9.17
CA SER A 114 -6.11 -10.72 10.04
C SER A 114 -7.35 -11.51 10.42
N ALA A 115 -7.95 -12.26 9.51
CA ALA A 115 -9.11 -13.10 9.81
C ALA A 115 -8.77 -14.20 10.82
N LEU A 116 -7.64 -14.90 10.64
CA LEU A 116 -7.17 -15.93 11.56
C LEU A 116 -6.79 -15.34 12.92
N THR A 117 -6.13 -14.18 12.95
CA THR A 117 -5.81 -13.49 14.21
C THR A 117 -7.07 -13.11 14.96
N PHE A 118 -8.05 -12.47 14.30
CA PHE A 118 -9.29 -12.09 14.96
C PHE A 118 -10.07 -13.31 15.45
N ALA A 119 -10.21 -14.34 14.63
CA ALA A 119 -10.88 -15.58 15.01
C ALA A 119 -10.17 -16.27 16.18
N GLY A 120 -8.84 -16.35 16.15
CA GLY A 120 -8.02 -16.92 17.22
C GLY A 120 -8.17 -16.17 18.54
N LEU A 121 -8.15 -14.83 18.50
CA LEU A 121 -8.39 -14.00 19.70
C LEU A 121 -9.81 -14.14 20.22
N CYS A 122 -10.82 -14.19 19.33
CA CYS A 122 -12.21 -14.44 19.73
C CYS A 122 -12.41 -15.83 20.33
N HIS A 123 -11.77 -16.84 19.76
CA HIS A 123 -11.78 -18.21 20.30
C HIS A 123 -11.10 -18.25 21.67
N PHE A 124 -9.94 -17.60 21.82
CA PHE A 124 -9.23 -17.49 23.10
C PHE A 124 -10.07 -16.77 24.16
N ASN A 125 -10.78 -15.70 23.78
CA ASN A 125 -11.71 -15.00 24.69
C ASN A 125 -12.94 -15.83 25.07
N TYR A 126 -13.38 -16.76 24.20
CA TYR A 126 -14.58 -17.55 24.44
C TYR A 126 -14.30 -18.86 25.19
N HIS A 127 -13.24 -19.55 24.81
CA HIS A 127 -12.92 -20.91 25.27
C HIS A 127 -11.78 -20.96 26.30
N ASP A 128 -11.06 -19.86 26.51
CA ASP A 128 -9.94 -19.76 27.44
C ASP A 128 -10.14 -18.56 28.39
N VAL A 129 -9.09 -18.17 29.13
CA VAL A 129 -9.15 -17.15 30.18
C VAL A 129 -9.42 -15.72 29.67
N GLY A 130 -9.22 -15.44 28.38
CA GLY A 130 -9.35 -14.12 27.77
C GLY A 130 -8.10 -13.23 27.89
N ILE A 131 -7.97 -12.25 26.99
CA ILE A 131 -6.74 -11.44 26.80
C ILE A 131 -6.29 -10.74 28.09
N CYS A 132 -7.18 -10.00 28.75
CA CYS A 132 -6.85 -9.23 29.96
C CYS A 132 -6.34 -10.14 31.07
N LYS A 133 -7.04 -11.26 31.31
CA LYS A 133 -6.65 -12.22 32.35
C LYS A 133 -5.37 -12.95 31.99
N ALA A 134 -5.17 -13.32 30.72
CA ALA A 134 -3.96 -13.95 30.24
C ALA A 134 -2.73 -13.06 30.48
N VAL A 135 -2.82 -11.77 30.16
CA VAL A 135 -1.74 -10.81 30.44
C VAL A 135 -1.49 -10.68 31.94
N ALA A 136 -2.53 -10.62 32.76
CA ALA A 136 -2.38 -10.57 34.22
C ALA A 136 -1.70 -11.82 34.79
N MET A 137 -2.04 -13.02 34.27
CA MET A 137 -1.40 -14.28 34.64
C MET A 137 0.07 -14.31 34.20
N LEU A 138 0.36 -13.85 32.98
CA LEU A 138 1.73 -13.74 32.46
C LEU A 138 2.59 -12.82 33.32
N TRP A 139 2.04 -11.71 33.80
CA TRP A 139 2.74 -10.75 34.66
C TRP A 139 2.89 -11.21 36.12
N SER A 140 2.25 -12.32 36.49
CA SER A 140 2.38 -12.94 37.82
C SER A 140 3.42 -14.06 37.89
N LEU A 141 4.06 -14.36 36.75
CA LEU A 141 5.23 -15.26 36.67
C LEU A 141 6.49 -14.58 37.20
#